data_AF-A0A3D1M5T9-F1
#
_entry.id   AF-A0A3D1M5T9-F1
#
_cell.length_a   1.000
_cell.length_b   1.000
_cell.length_c   1.000
_cell.angle_alpha   90.00
_cell.angle_beta   90.00
_cell.angle_gamma   90.00
#
_symmetry.space_group_name_H-M   'P 1'
#
loop_
_entity.id
_entity.type
_entity.pdbx_description
1 polymer ?
#
loop_
_entity_poly.entity_id
_entity_poly.type
_entity_poly.pdbx_seq_one_letter_code
_entity_poly.pdbx_strand_id
1 'polypeptide(L)' 'MSRPKSNNVQVNISIPAEWKFELENLARIYSVEEGRTVTFLDLMRRGIKEKYQLGEPDARDQ' A
#
# COMPACT_ATOMS: atom_id res chain seq x y z
N MET A 1 19.94 1.09 -18.95
CA MET A 1 18.54 0.71 -19.18
C MET A 1 17.65 1.73 -18.49
N SER A 2 16.82 2.45 -19.24
CA SER A 2 15.92 3.46 -18.67
C SER A 2 14.87 2.78 -17.81
N ARG A 3 14.77 3.20 -16.54
CA ARG A 3 13.75 2.70 -15.60
C ARG A 3 12.36 3.07 -16.16
N PRO A 4 11.44 2.10 -16.35
CA PRO A 4 10.08 2.42 -16.78
C PRO A 4 9.44 3.38 -15.78
N LYS A 5 8.85 4.46 -16.29
CA LYS A 5 8.30 5.55 -15.50
C LYS A 5 6.98 5.10 -14.91
N SER A 6 6.99 4.69 -13.64
CA SER A 6 5.76 4.33 -12.94
C SER A 6 4.84 5.55 -12.88
N ASN A 7 3.61 5.43 -13.39
CA ASN A 7 2.58 6.49 -13.37
C ASN A 7 1.94 6.64 -11.97
N ASN A 8 2.76 6.61 -10.93
CA ASN A 8 2.30 6.65 -9.54
C ASN A 8 1.97 8.09 -9.16
N VAL A 9 0.72 8.33 -8.79
CA VAL A 9 0.26 9.62 -8.26
C VAL A 9 0.49 9.64 -6.74
N GLN A 10 1.11 10.71 -6.24
CA GLN A 10 1.20 10.97 -4.81
C GLN A 10 -0.01 11.77 -4.35
N VAL A 11 -0.65 11.35 -3.26
CA VAL A 11 -1.82 12.00 -2.69
C VAL A 11 -1.58 12.24 -1.21
N ASN A 12 -1.82 13.47 -0.75
CA ASN A 12 -1.78 13.82 0.66
C ASN A 12 -3.14 13.55 1.29
N ILE A 13 -3.16 12.83 2.41
CA ILE A 13 -4.38 12.52 3.16
C ILE A 13 -4.19 12.86 4.62
N SER A 14 -5.28 13.29 5.27
CA SER A 14 -5.35 13.41 6.73
C SER A 14 -6.14 12.24 7.29
N ILE A 15 -5.61 11.58 8.31
CA ILE A 15 -6.26 10.48 9.02
C ILE A 15 -6.25 10.74 10.53
N PRO A 16 -7.22 10.22 11.28
CA PRO A 16 -7.18 10.26 12.74
C PRO A 16 -5.89 9.61 13.27
N ALA A 17 -5.32 10.17 14.32
CA ALA A 17 -4.07 9.67 14.91
C ALA A 17 -4.21 8.23 15.44
N GLU A 18 -5.37 7.89 16.00
CA GLU A 18 -5.69 6.55 16.49
C GLU A 18 -5.62 5.51 15.37
N TRP A 19 -6.20 5.82 14.21
CA TRP A 19 -6.18 4.91 13.05
C TRP A 19 -4.76 4.68 12.55
N LYS A 20 -3.92 5.72 12.57
CA LYS A 20 -2.50 5.58 12.21
C LYS A 20 -1.79 4.58 13.13
N PHE A 21 -2.02 4.69 14.45
CA PHE A 21 -1.40 3.82 15.44
C PHE A 21 -1.84 2.36 15.26
N GLU A 22 -3.13 2.13 15.07
CA GLU A 22 -3.69 0.78 14.81
C GLU A 22 -3.13 0.16 13.53
N LEU A 23 -3.05 0.93 12.44
CA LEU A 23 -2.50 0.46 11.17
C LEU A 23 -1.00 0.17 11.25
N GLU A 24 -0.23 0.94 12.02
CA GLU A 24 1.18 0.66 12.27
C GLU A 24 1.37 -0.65 13.04
N ASN A 25 0.52 -0.93 14.03
CA ASN A 25 0.54 -2.19 14.76
C ASN A 25 0.20 -3.38 13.85
N LEU A 26 -0.86 -3.25 13.04
CA LEU A 26 -1.22 -4.28 12.06
C LEU A 26 -0.08 -4.54 11.07
N ALA A 27 0.54 -3.49 10.55
CA ALA A 27 1.65 -3.61 9.62
C ALA A 27 2.83 -4.38 10.24
N ARG A 28 3.10 -4.19 11.53
CA ARG A 28 4.12 -4.95 12.26
C ARG A 28 3.79 -6.44 12.35
N ILE A 29 2.52 -6.78 12.62
CA ILE A 29 2.06 -8.18 12.66
C ILE A 29 2.21 -8.82 11.28
N TYR A 30 1.65 -8.19 10.24
CA TYR A 30 1.77 -8.67 8.85
C TYR A 30 3.22 -8.78 8.39
N SER A 31 4.10 -7.90 8.87
CA SER A 31 5.52 -7.96 8.53
C SER A 31 6.18 -9.24 9.04
N VAL A 32 5.77 -9.73 10.21
CA VAL A 32 6.22 -11.00 10.76
C VAL A 32 5.60 -12.18 10.01
N GLU A 33 4.29 -12.13 9.75
CA GLU A 33 3.55 -13.20 9.07
C GLU A 33 4.02 -13.42 7.63
N GLU A 34 4.25 -12.33 6.88
CA GLU A 34 4.70 -12.40 5.48
C GLU A 34 6.22 -12.54 5.35
N GLY A 35 6.98 -12.48 6.46
CA GLY A 35 8.45 -12.57 6.46
C GLY A 35 9.14 -11.44 5.69
N ARG A 36 8.47 -10.30 5.49
CA ARG A 36 8.97 -9.14 4.76
C ARG A 36 8.52 -7.85 5.42
N THR A 37 9.20 -6.74 5.15
CA THR A 37 8.77 -5.43 5.65
C THR A 37 7.44 -5.03 5.01
N VAL A 38 6.37 -4.98 5.82
CA VAL A 38 5.06 -4.45 5.43
C VAL A 38 4.85 -3.12 6.16
N THR A 39 4.47 -2.08 5.43
CA THR A 39 4.20 -0.75 6.02
C THR A 39 2.71 -0.46 6.10
N PHE A 40 2.30 0.49 6.96
CA PHE A 40 0.91 0.92 7.02
C PHE A 40 0.41 1.46 5.66
N LEU A 41 1.30 2.04 4.84
CA LEU A 41 0.99 2.50 3.49
C LEU A 41 0.64 1.33 2.56
N ASP A 42 1.30 0.18 2.72
CA ASP A 42 1.00 -1.01 1.94
C ASP A 42 -0.38 -1.56 2.29
N LEU A 43 -0.74 -1.56 3.57
CA LEU A 43 -2.08 -1.92 4.02
C LEU A 43 -3.14 -0.98 3.46
N MET A 44 -2.90 0.34 3.49
CA MET A 44 -3.82 1.32 2.91
C MET A 44 -4.02 1.10 1.41
N ARG A 45 -2.94 0.83 0.66
CA ARG A 45 -3.03 0.53 -0.78
C ARG A 45 -3.81 -0.75 -1.05
N ARG A 46 -3.57 -1.82 -0.28
CA ARG A 46 -4.33 -3.07 -0.39
C ARG A 46 -5.80 -2.86 -0.07
N GLY A 47 -6.11 -2.19 1.03
CA GLY A 47 -7.49 -1.89 1.43
C GLY A 47 -8.24 -1.06 0.39
N ILE A 48 -7.60 -0.07 -0.23
CA ILE A 48 -8.21 0.70 -1.33
C ILE A 48 -8.43 -0.20 -2.56
N LYS A 49 -7.45 -1.04 -2.93
CA LYS A 49 -7.60 -1.97 -4.05
C LYS A 49 -8.76 -2.95 -3.82
N GLU A 50 -8.82 -3.57 -2.65
CA GLU A 50 -9.88 -4.53 -2.30
C GLU A 50 -11.25 -3.86 -2.24
N LYS A 51 -11.37 -2.71 -1.58
CA LYS A 51 -12.63 -1.97 -1.42
C LYS A 51 -13.26 -1.60 -2.76
N TYR A 52 -12.44 -1.18 -3.72
CA TYR A 52 -12.90 -0.76 -5.04
C TYR A 52 -12.68 -1.82 -6.12
N GLN A 53 -12.30 -3.05 -5.74
CA GLN A 53 -12.00 -4.16 -6.65
C GLN A 53 -11.06 -3.75 -7.79
N LEU A 54 -10.09 -2.89 -7.47
CA LEU A 54 -9.09 -2.44 -8.43
C LEU A 54 -8.17 -3.63 -8.70
N GLY A 55 -8.13 -4.06 -9.96
CA GLY A 55 -7.16 -5.06 -10.42
C GLY A 55 -5.73 -4.62 -10.14
N GLU A 56 -4.79 -5.55 -10.22
CA GLU A 56 -3.39 -5.13 -10.35
C GLU A 56 -3.27 -4.28 -11.61
N PRO A 57 -2.59 -3.11 -11.56
CA PRO A 57 -2.26 -2.42 -12.80
C PRO A 57 -1.48 -3.41 -13.64
N ASP A 58 -2.03 -3.74 -14.82
CA ASP A 58 -1.43 -4.68 -15.74
C ASP A 58 0.07 -4.38 -15.85
N ALA A 59 0.90 -5.36 -15.52
CA ALA A 59 2.31 -5.38 -15.89
C ALA A 59 2.46 -5.58 -17.42
N ARG A 60 1.67 -4.84 -18.20
CA ARG A 60 1.58 -4.89 -19.66
C ARG A 60 1.41 -3.47 -20.18
N ASP A 61 2.43 -2.65 -19.98
CA ASP A 61 2.78 -1.63 -20.94
C ASP A 61 4.30 -1.40 -20.86
N GLN A 62 4.99 -2.25 -21.63
CA GLN A 62 6.29 -2.08 -22.30
C GLN A 62 7.56 -1.82 -21.46
#